data_AF-A0A2J8KYP2-F1
#
_entry.id   AF-A0A2J8KYP2-F1
#
_cell.length_a   1.000
_cell.length_b   1.000
_cell.length_c   1.000
_cell.angle_alpha   90.00
_cell.angle_beta   90.00
_cell.angle_gamma   90.00
#
_symmetry.space_group_name_H-M   'P 1'
#
loop_
_entity.id
_entity.type
_entity.pdbx_description
1 polymer ?
#
loop_
_entity_poly.entity_id
_entity_poly.type
_entity_poly.pdbx_seq_one_letter_code
_entity_poly.pdbx_strand_id
1 'polypeptide(L)'
;MRDVTISKSEYAPSEKMITKVQDFQEDKELFRYCTLPEILKYVECFTGPNIMAMHTMLINKPPDSGKKTSRHPLHQDLHYFPFRPSDLIVCAWTAMEHINRNNGCLVVLPGTHKGSLKPHDYPKWEGGVNKMFHGIQDYEENKARVHLVMEKGDTVFFHPLLIHGSGQNKTQGFRK
;
A
#
# COMPACT_ATOMS: atom_id res chain seq x y z
N MET A 1 -6.25 7.46 -12.92
CA MET A 1 -5.23 6.78 -13.76
C MET A 1 -5.71 5.36 -14.04
N ARG A 2 -5.48 4.79 -15.23
CA ARG A 2 -6.02 3.46 -15.59
C ARG A 2 -5.19 2.35 -14.94
N ASP A 3 -5.84 1.47 -14.18
CA ASP A 3 -5.19 0.28 -13.61
C ASP A 3 -4.92 -0.76 -14.71
N VAL A 4 -3.69 -1.25 -14.76
CA VAL A 4 -3.22 -2.25 -15.73
C VAL A 4 -4.06 -3.53 -15.61
N THR A 5 -4.48 -3.91 -14.40
CA THR A 5 -5.30 -5.10 -14.14
C THR A 5 -6.64 -5.01 -14.86
N ILE A 6 -7.35 -3.90 -14.71
CA ILE A 6 -8.68 -3.68 -15.31
C ILE A 6 -8.54 -3.51 -16.83
N SER A 7 -7.49 -2.83 -17.30
CA SER A 7 -7.29 -2.59 -18.74
C SER A 7 -7.15 -3.86 -19.58
N LYS A 8 -6.78 -4.99 -18.95
CA LYS A 8 -6.47 -6.28 -19.60
C LYS A 8 -7.40 -7.42 -19.17
N SER A 9 -8.44 -7.14 -18.41
CA SER A 9 -9.44 -8.14 -18.00
C SER A 9 -10.48 -8.31 -19.12
N GLU A 10 -10.90 -9.55 -19.37
CA GLU A 10 -11.94 -9.91 -20.36
C GLU A 10 -13.36 -9.50 -19.91
N TYR A 11 -13.51 -8.87 -18.73
CA TYR A 11 -14.76 -8.26 -18.29
C TYR A 11 -15.06 -7.00 -19.12
N ALA A 12 -16.21 -7.05 -19.80
CA ALA A 12 -16.85 -6.04 -20.64
C ALA A 12 -16.18 -4.64 -20.69
N PRO A 13 -15.73 -4.18 -21.87
CA PRO A 13 -14.99 -2.91 -22.03
C PRO A 13 -15.85 -1.63 -21.89
N SER A 14 -17.06 -1.67 -21.31
CA SER A 14 -17.97 -0.51 -21.32
C SER A 14 -17.75 0.48 -20.19
N GLU A 15 -17.27 0.06 -19.00
CA GLU A 15 -17.20 0.94 -17.82
C GLU A 15 -15.88 0.87 -17.06
N LYS A 16 -15.44 2.02 -16.54
CA LYS A 16 -14.21 2.15 -15.75
C LYS A 16 -14.52 1.91 -14.28
N MET A 17 -13.73 1.06 -13.61
CA MET A 17 -13.81 0.86 -12.16
C MET A 17 -12.66 1.60 -11.43
N ILE A 18 -12.94 2.10 -10.23
CA ILE A 18 -11.97 2.82 -9.39
C ILE A 18 -11.15 1.82 -8.57
N THR A 19 -9.82 1.84 -8.70
CA THR A 19 -8.92 0.96 -7.91
C THR A 19 -8.14 1.67 -6.82
N LYS A 20 -8.09 3.00 -6.87
CA LYS A 20 -7.46 3.82 -5.84
C LYS A 20 -8.02 5.24 -5.91
N VAL A 21 -8.22 5.84 -4.74
CA VAL A 21 -8.39 7.28 -4.56
C VAL A 21 -7.22 7.77 -3.71
N GLN A 22 -6.64 8.91 -4.09
CA GLN A 22 -5.63 9.60 -3.28
C GLN A 22 -6.08 11.04 -3.07
N ASP A 23 -5.45 11.72 -2.12
CA ASP A 23 -5.66 13.13 -1.83
C ASP A 23 -7.13 13.43 -1.46
N PHE A 24 -7.67 12.60 -0.57
CA PHE A 24 -9.05 12.69 -0.09
C PHE A 24 -9.23 13.66 1.09
N GLN A 25 -8.26 14.52 1.40
CA GLN A 25 -8.30 15.39 2.58
C GLN A 25 -9.50 16.36 2.63
N GLU A 26 -10.08 16.67 1.47
CA GLU A 26 -11.29 17.51 1.37
C GLU A 26 -12.60 16.71 1.47
N ASP A 27 -12.54 15.37 1.46
CA ASP A 27 -13.70 14.52 1.71
C ASP A 27 -13.88 14.35 3.23
N LYS A 28 -15.01 14.85 3.75
CA LYS A 28 -15.26 14.88 5.19
C LYS A 28 -15.26 13.50 5.84
N GLU A 29 -15.83 12.48 5.20
CA GLU A 29 -15.94 11.16 5.82
C GLU A 29 -14.63 10.37 5.70
N LEU A 30 -13.92 10.48 4.57
CA LEU A 30 -12.62 9.83 4.44
C LEU A 30 -11.58 10.50 5.34
N PHE A 31 -11.59 11.83 5.45
CA PHE A 31 -10.64 12.56 6.28
C PHE A 31 -10.85 12.34 7.79
N ARG A 32 -12.04 11.87 8.22
CA ARG A 32 -12.26 11.42 9.61
C ARG A 32 -11.29 10.32 10.04
N TYR A 33 -10.76 9.52 9.11
CA TYR A 33 -9.70 8.55 9.42
C TYR A 33 -8.44 9.26 9.96
N CYS A 34 -8.05 10.37 9.36
CA CYS A 34 -6.87 11.15 9.74
C CYS A 34 -7.05 11.88 11.08
N THR A 35 -8.29 12.10 11.52
CA THR A 35 -8.62 12.78 12.78
C THR A 35 -9.17 11.83 13.85
N LEU A 36 -9.19 10.52 13.59
CA LEU A 36 -9.73 9.51 14.49
C LEU A 36 -8.83 9.40 15.75
N PRO A 37 -9.33 9.66 16.97
CA PRO A 37 -8.52 9.67 18.19
C PRO A 37 -7.77 8.35 18.43
N GLU A 38 -8.40 7.23 18.10
CA GLU A 38 -7.83 5.88 18.21
C GLU A 38 -6.59 5.71 17.32
N ILE A 39 -6.56 6.33 16.14
CA ILE A 39 -5.40 6.32 15.25
C ILE A 39 -4.35 7.31 15.75
N LEU A 40 -4.77 8.54 16.07
CA LEU A 40 -3.85 9.61 16.50
C LEU A 40 -3.06 9.24 17.75
N LYS A 41 -3.68 8.52 18.70
CA LYS A 41 -3.01 8.00 19.90
C LYS A 41 -1.74 7.20 19.57
N TYR A 42 -1.78 6.37 18.53
CA TYR A 42 -0.62 5.57 18.12
C TYR A 42 0.31 6.34 17.19
N VAL A 43 -0.22 7.19 16.31
CA VAL A 43 0.60 8.04 15.42
C VAL A 43 1.53 8.95 16.24
N GLU A 44 1.02 9.55 17.32
CA GLU A 44 1.78 10.45 18.20
C GLU A 44 3.04 9.78 18.78
N CYS A 45 3.01 8.45 18.99
CA CYS A 45 4.16 7.69 19.49
C CYS A 45 5.38 7.74 18.54
N PHE A 46 5.15 8.03 17.25
CA PHE A 46 6.20 8.13 16.23
C PHE A 46 6.50 9.57 15.84
N THR A 47 5.46 10.40 15.70
CA THR A 47 5.59 11.76 15.16
C THR A 47 5.84 12.82 16.23
N GLY A 48 5.53 12.52 17.50
CA GLY A 48 5.32 13.53 18.53
C GLY A 48 3.98 14.25 18.38
N PRO A 49 3.73 15.28 19.22
CA PRO A 49 2.39 15.87 19.40
C PRO A 49 1.90 16.72 18.22
N ASN A 50 2.80 17.16 17.34
CA ASN A 50 2.47 18.00 16.19
C ASN A 50 2.32 17.13 14.94
N ILE A 51 1.08 16.70 14.68
CA ILE A 51 0.78 15.68 13.65
C ILE A 51 0.30 16.34 12.36
N MET A 52 0.86 15.93 11.22
CA MET A 52 0.45 16.35 9.88
C MET A 52 0.02 15.13 9.05
N ALA A 53 -1.19 15.16 8.47
CA ALA A 53 -1.66 14.13 7.54
C ALA A 53 -1.11 14.40 6.12
N MET A 54 0.06 13.82 5.80
CA MET A 54 0.83 14.18 4.59
C MET A 54 0.34 13.54 3.29
N HIS A 55 -0.18 12.31 3.34
CA HIS A 55 -0.64 11.58 2.17
C HIS A 55 -1.81 10.68 2.53
N THR A 56 -2.85 10.67 1.69
CA THR A 56 -4.09 9.92 1.93
C THR A 56 -4.38 8.98 0.77
N MET A 57 -4.76 7.73 1.08
CA MET A 57 -5.06 6.72 0.08
C MET A 57 -6.22 5.82 0.53
N LEU A 58 -7.17 5.57 -0.37
CA LEU A 58 -8.10 4.46 -0.27
C LEU A 58 -7.79 3.50 -1.41
N ILE A 59 -7.44 2.26 -1.07
CA ILE A 59 -6.99 1.25 -2.03
C ILE A 59 -8.12 0.27 -2.27
N ASN A 60 -8.62 0.17 -3.50
CA ASN A 60 -9.67 -0.76 -3.91
C ASN A 60 -9.08 -1.79 -4.89
N LYS A 61 -8.37 -2.79 -4.37
CA LYS A 61 -7.54 -3.69 -5.17
C LYS A 61 -8.39 -4.64 -6.02
N PRO A 62 -8.24 -4.61 -7.36
CA PRO A 62 -9.07 -5.40 -8.25
C PRO A 62 -8.73 -6.90 -8.19
N PRO A 63 -9.66 -7.77 -8.60
CA PRO A 63 -9.39 -9.17 -8.94
C PRO A 63 -8.24 -9.30 -9.95
N ASP A 64 -7.40 -10.29 -9.77
CA ASP A 64 -6.30 -10.63 -10.67
C ASP A 64 -6.68 -11.85 -11.51
N SER A 65 -6.71 -11.71 -12.83
CA SER A 65 -6.99 -12.81 -13.77
C SER A 65 -5.83 -13.81 -13.91
N GLY A 66 -4.91 -13.86 -12.94
CA GLY A 66 -3.70 -14.70 -12.96
C GLY A 66 -2.51 -14.06 -13.67
N LYS A 67 -2.65 -12.83 -14.19
CA LYS A 67 -1.58 -12.07 -14.87
C LYS A 67 -0.64 -11.36 -13.90
N LYS A 68 -0.86 -11.48 -12.58
CA LYS A 68 -0.05 -10.88 -11.52
C LYS A 68 0.00 -9.35 -11.58
N THR A 69 -0.99 -8.72 -12.20
CA THR A 69 -1.04 -7.27 -12.47
C THR A 69 -1.54 -6.48 -11.27
N SER A 70 -2.27 -7.12 -10.34
CA SER A 70 -2.80 -6.46 -9.14
C SER A 70 -1.79 -6.37 -7.99
N ARG A 71 -0.62 -7.01 -8.11
CA ARG A 71 0.39 -7.03 -7.04
C ARG A 71 1.12 -5.69 -6.97
N HIS A 72 1.42 -5.23 -5.76
CA HIS A 72 2.28 -4.08 -5.57
C HIS A 72 3.72 -4.56 -5.41
N PRO A 73 4.70 -4.07 -6.19
CA PRO A 73 6.09 -4.43 -6.01
C PRO A 73 6.58 -4.07 -4.62
N LEU A 74 7.62 -4.77 -4.18
CA LEU A 74 8.31 -4.42 -2.95
C LEU A 74 8.95 -3.03 -3.12
N HIS A 75 8.65 -2.13 -2.18
CA HIS A 75 9.02 -0.73 -2.24
C HIS A 75 9.20 -0.16 -0.83
N GLN A 76 9.60 1.11 -0.77
CA GLN A 76 9.72 1.92 0.45
C GLN A 76 8.96 3.22 0.16
N ASP A 77 8.02 3.59 1.03
CA ASP A 77 7.19 4.79 0.82
C ASP A 77 8.04 6.06 0.79
N LEU A 78 9.16 6.08 1.52
CA LEU A 78 10.06 7.24 1.58
C LEU A 78 10.64 7.64 0.20
N HIS A 79 10.58 6.74 -0.80
CA HIS A 79 10.93 7.06 -2.18
C HIS A 79 10.08 8.22 -2.73
N TYR A 80 8.81 8.31 -2.32
CA TYR A 80 7.87 9.33 -2.79
C TYR A 80 7.80 10.57 -1.90
N PHE A 81 8.38 10.52 -0.70
CA PHE A 81 8.27 11.60 0.28
C PHE A 81 9.53 12.48 0.29
N PRO A 82 9.45 13.74 -0.16
CA PRO A 82 10.60 14.66 -0.18
C PRO A 82 10.81 15.39 1.16
N PHE A 83 10.41 14.79 2.29
CA PHE A 83 10.54 15.36 3.63
C PHE A 83 11.17 14.36 4.61
N ARG A 84 11.84 14.89 5.64
CA ARG A 84 12.70 14.18 6.61
C ARG A 84 12.56 14.83 8.00
N PRO A 85 12.98 14.18 9.10
CA PRO A 85 13.58 12.83 9.21
C PRO A 85 12.57 11.69 9.02
N SER A 86 13.01 10.51 8.55
CA SER A 86 12.13 9.36 8.30
C SER A 86 11.48 8.80 9.56
N ASP A 87 12.16 8.89 10.68
CA ASP A 87 11.75 8.27 11.94
C ASP A 87 10.55 9.00 12.56
N LEU A 88 10.26 10.22 12.11
CA LEU A 88 9.07 11.00 12.45
C LEU A 88 7.94 10.86 11.40
N ILE A 89 8.01 9.84 10.54
CA ILE A 89 7.00 9.52 9.54
C ILE A 89 6.50 8.10 9.81
N VAL A 90 5.18 7.94 9.83
CA VAL A 90 4.54 6.63 10.01
C VAL A 90 3.39 6.47 9.04
N CYS A 91 3.28 5.30 8.42
CA CYS A 91 2.09 4.90 7.69
C CYS A 91 1.12 4.21 8.67
N ALA A 92 -0.14 4.64 8.69
CA ALA A 92 -1.23 3.94 9.37
C ALA A 92 -2.15 3.34 8.30
N TRP A 93 -2.19 2.01 8.23
CA TRP A 93 -2.99 1.29 7.23
C TRP A 93 -4.02 0.39 7.90
N THR A 94 -5.29 0.58 7.58
CA THR A 94 -6.41 -0.11 8.21
C THR A 94 -7.18 -0.96 7.21
N ALA A 95 -7.49 -2.20 7.58
CA ALA A 95 -8.28 -3.12 6.79
C ALA A 95 -9.78 -2.73 6.84
N MET A 96 -10.43 -2.48 5.69
CA MET A 96 -11.86 -2.16 5.66
C MET A 96 -12.75 -3.42 5.59
N GLU A 97 -12.14 -4.57 5.33
CA GLU A 97 -12.74 -5.90 5.28
C GLU A 97 -11.73 -6.95 5.80
N HIS A 98 -12.09 -8.23 5.81
CA HIS A 98 -11.14 -9.29 6.11
C HIS A 98 -10.08 -9.43 5.00
N ILE A 99 -8.80 -9.42 5.35
CA ILE A 99 -7.68 -9.39 4.40
C ILE A 99 -6.71 -10.53 4.70
N ASN A 100 -6.47 -11.37 3.71
CA ASN A 100 -5.61 -12.53 3.81
C ASN A 100 -4.74 -12.71 2.56
N ARG A 101 -4.01 -13.82 2.50
CA ARG A 101 -3.11 -14.10 1.37
C ARG A 101 -3.84 -14.27 0.04
N ASN A 102 -5.11 -14.65 0.04
CA ASN A 102 -5.89 -14.89 -1.17
C ASN A 102 -6.38 -13.59 -1.80
N ASN A 103 -6.79 -12.59 -1.02
CA ASN A 103 -7.22 -11.28 -1.54
C ASN A 103 -6.10 -10.22 -1.57
N GLY A 104 -4.86 -10.63 -1.31
CA GLY A 104 -3.66 -9.83 -1.56
C GLY A 104 -3.29 -8.92 -0.40
N CYS A 105 -3.14 -9.49 0.80
CA CYS A 105 -2.60 -8.82 1.97
C CYS A 105 -1.22 -8.20 1.75
N LEU A 106 -0.84 -7.31 2.66
CA LEU A 106 0.51 -6.76 2.71
C LEU A 106 1.53 -7.86 3.02
N VAL A 107 2.72 -7.68 2.45
CA VAL A 107 3.91 -8.49 2.72
C VAL A 107 5.02 -7.54 3.12
N VAL A 108 5.67 -7.82 4.24
CA VAL A 108 6.76 -7.00 4.79
C VAL A 108 8.04 -7.82 4.95
N LEU A 109 9.19 -7.15 4.90
CA LEU A 109 10.49 -7.72 5.24
C LEU A 109 10.95 -7.11 6.58
N PRO A 110 10.79 -7.82 7.71
CA PRO A 110 11.11 -7.30 9.03
C PRO A 110 12.55 -6.77 9.16
N GLY A 111 12.72 -5.70 9.93
CA GLY A 111 14.01 -5.07 10.21
C GLY A 111 14.61 -4.25 9.06
N THR A 112 14.03 -4.27 7.86
CA THR A 112 14.54 -3.50 6.71
C THR A 112 14.42 -1.98 6.87
N HIS A 113 13.54 -1.51 7.77
CA HIS A 113 13.44 -0.09 8.12
C HIS A 113 14.72 0.51 8.70
N LYS A 114 15.65 -0.32 9.21
CA LYS A 114 16.97 0.11 9.72
C LYS A 114 18.02 0.31 8.62
N GLY A 115 17.70 -0.06 7.38
CA GLY A 115 18.58 0.11 6.23
C GLY A 115 18.44 1.50 5.61
N SER A 116 19.13 1.71 4.48
CA SER A 116 19.00 2.93 3.68
C SER A 116 17.79 2.88 2.74
N LEU A 117 17.40 4.05 2.23
CA LEU A 117 16.52 4.16 1.07
C LEU A 117 17.22 3.53 -0.15
N LYS A 118 16.57 2.55 -0.76
CA LYS A 118 17.06 1.86 -1.96
C LYS A 118 16.67 2.63 -3.23
N PRO A 119 17.37 2.40 -4.35
CA PRO A 119 16.89 2.84 -5.66
C PRO A 119 15.62 2.09 -6.06
N HIS A 120 14.65 2.82 -6.61
CA HIS A 120 13.42 2.25 -7.18
C HIS A 120 13.35 2.54 -8.67
N ASP A 121 12.84 1.58 -9.43
CA ASP A 121 12.54 1.72 -10.86
C ASP A 121 11.29 0.89 -11.19
N TYR A 122 10.73 1.08 -12.38
CA TYR A 122 9.62 0.26 -12.84
C TYR A 122 10.07 -1.20 -13.02
N PRO A 123 9.41 -2.17 -12.36
CA PRO A 123 9.68 -3.58 -12.59
C PRO A 123 9.47 -3.96 -14.04
N LYS A 124 10.37 -4.78 -14.59
CA LYS A 124 10.25 -5.37 -15.94
C LYS A 124 9.31 -6.58 -15.91
N TRP A 125 8.04 -6.36 -15.57
CA TRP A 125 7.04 -7.43 -15.47
C TRP A 125 6.24 -7.61 -16.75
N GLU A 126 6.07 -8.87 -17.15
CA GLU A 126 5.12 -9.25 -18.18
C GLU A 126 3.71 -8.81 -17.78
N GLY A 127 2.98 -8.16 -18.70
CA GLY A 127 1.67 -7.57 -18.39
C GLY A 127 1.73 -6.09 -17.97
N GLY A 128 2.89 -5.53 -17.68
CA GLY A 128 3.07 -4.12 -17.31
C GLY A 128 2.85 -3.84 -15.82
N VAL A 129 3.19 -2.62 -15.40
CA VAL A 129 3.14 -2.19 -14.01
C VAL A 129 2.29 -0.92 -13.90
N ASN A 130 1.47 -0.83 -12.86
CA ASN A 130 0.70 0.37 -12.57
C ASN A 130 1.64 1.58 -12.43
N LYS A 131 1.23 2.75 -12.93
CA LYS A 131 2.05 3.95 -12.77
C LYS A 131 2.17 4.31 -11.29
N MET A 132 3.36 4.78 -10.89
CA MET A 132 3.79 4.94 -9.49
C MET A 132 3.92 3.64 -8.69
N PHE A 133 4.06 2.48 -9.33
CA PHE A 133 4.45 1.24 -8.65
C PHE A 133 5.94 0.97 -8.96
N HIS A 134 6.83 1.87 -8.52
CA HIS A 134 8.27 1.62 -8.58
C HIS A 134 8.67 0.57 -7.54
N GLY A 135 9.46 -0.41 -7.96
CA GLY A 135 9.97 -1.49 -7.13
C GLY A 135 11.45 -1.33 -6.85
N ILE A 136 11.88 -1.85 -5.70
CA ILE A 136 13.29 -1.96 -5.35
C ILE A 136 13.94 -2.98 -6.30
N GLN A 137 15.06 -2.59 -6.89
CA GLN A 137 15.80 -3.44 -7.82
C GLN A 137 16.74 -4.41 -7.12
N ASP A 138 17.20 -4.06 -5.92
CA ASP A 138 18.17 -4.83 -5.14
C ASP A 138 17.77 -4.89 -3.66
N TYR A 139 17.32 -6.06 -3.23
CA TYR A 139 17.03 -6.37 -1.83
C TYR A 139 17.38 -7.83 -1.55
N GLU A 140 17.76 -8.13 -0.31
CA GLU A 140 18.05 -9.50 0.11
C GLU A 140 16.79 -10.37 0.03
N GLU A 141 16.69 -11.18 -1.03
CA GLU A 141 15.54 -12.05 -1.25
C GLU A 141 15.38 -13.14 -0.17
N ASN A 142 16.49 -13.50 0.49
CA ASN A 142 16.56 -14.53 1.51
C ASN A 142 15.99 -14.12 2.88
N LYS A 143 15.59 -12.85 3.07
CA LYS A 143 14.89 -12.45 4.31
C LYS A 143 13.50 -13.05 4.36
N ALA A 144 13.18 -13.68 5.49
CA ALA A 144 11.84 -14.22 5.75
C ALA A 144 10.78 -13.10 5.66
N ARG A 145 9.80 -13.31 4.77
CA ARG A 145 8.70 -12.37 4.55
C ARG A 145 7.54 -12.68 5.49
N VAL A 146 6.96 -11.64 6.08
CA VAL A 146 5.75 -11.76 6.91
C VAL A 146 4.55 -11.27 6.11
N HIS A 147 3.50 -12.09 6.05
CA HIS A 147 2.23 -11.74 5.42
C HIS A 147 1.27 -11.27 6.50
N LEU A 148 0.72 -10.06 6.35
CA LEU A 148 -0.14 -9.44 7.35
C LEU A 148 -1.61 -9.81 7.07
N VAL A 149 -2.05 -10.95 7.61
CA VAL A 149 -3.48 -11.30 7.65
C VAL A 149 -4.15 -10.45 8.71
N MET A 150 -5.24 -9.78 8.36
CA MET A 150 -5.88 -8.75 9.16
C MET A 150 -7.39 -8.89 9.07
N GLU A 151 -8.07 -8.72 10.20
CA GLU A 151 -9.52 -8.61 10.26
C GLU A 151 -9.97 -7.18 9.98
N LYS A 152 -11.26 -7.01 9.69
CA LYS A 152 -11.85 -5.68 9.50
C LYS A 152 -11.62 -4.81 10.74
N GLY A 153 -11.04 -3.62 10.53
CA GLY A 153 -10.72 -2.66 11.59
C GLY A 153 -9.31 -2.80 12.15
N ASP A 154 -8.60 -3.89 11.87
CA ASP A 154 -7.20 -4.02 12.26
C ASP A 154 -6.37 -2.94 11.56
N THR A 155 -5.42 -2.36 12.30
CA THR A 155 -4.51 -1.33 11.80
C THR A 155 -3.07 -1.79 11.96
N VAL A 156 -2.27 -1.66 10.89
CA VAL A 156 -0.81 -1.79 10.95
C VAL A 156 -0.15 -0.42 10.84
N PHE A 157 0.81 -0.17 11.73
CA PHE A 157 1.68 0.99 11.68
C PHE A 157 3.06 0.56 11.20
N PHE A 158 3.64 1.27 10.23
CA PHE A 158 4.98 0.94 9.76
C PHE A 158 5.79 2.15 9.26
N HIS A 159 7.11 2.01 9.37
CA HIS A 159 8.11 3.01 9.02
C HIS A 159 8.25 3.13 7.48
N PRO A 160 8.48 4.33 6.91
CA PRO A 160 8.52 4.52 5.46
C PRO A 160 9.73 3.87 4.76
N LEU A 161 10.76 3.46 5.51
CA LEU A 161 11.86 2.61 5.00
C LEU A 161 11.60 1.11 5.11
N LEU A 162 10.48 0.67 5.69
CA LEU A 162 10.15 -0.75 5.72
C LEU A 162 9.87 -1.22 4.29
N ILE A 163 10.65 -2.21 3.83
CA ILE A 163 10.41 -2.83 2.54
C ILE A 163 9.13 -3.65 2.63
N HIS A 164 8.14 -3.26 1.83
CA HIS A 164 6.83 -3.91 1.80
C HIS A 164 6.20 -3.84 0.42
N GLY A 165 5.17 -4.67 0.20
CA GLY A 165 4.36 -4.70 -1.00
C GLY A 165 3.06 -5.45 -0.72
N SER A 166 2.33 -5.84 -1.77
CA SER A 166 1.09 -6.60 -1.60
C SER A 166 0.99 -7.77 -2.57
N GLY A 167 0.42 -8.87 -2.10
CA GLY A 167 0.18 -10.07 -2.92
C GLY A 167 -0.82 -9.84 -4.06
N GLN A 168 -1.04 -10.87 -4.87
CA GLN A 168 -2.10 -10.88 -5.87
C GLN A 168 -3.46 -11.08 -5.20
N ASN A 169 -4.52 -10.50 -5.78
CA ASN A 169 -5.88 -10.73 -5.32
C ASN A 169 -6.47 -11.81 -6.23
N LYS A 170 -6.47 -13.05 -5.76
CA LYS A 170 -6.96 -14.23 -6.48
C LYS A 170 -8.48 -14.42 -6.33
N THR A 171 -9.16 -13.52 -5.63
CA THR A 171 -10.61 -13.57 -5.43
C THR A 171 -11.33 -12.76 -6.51
N GLN A 172 -12.65 -12.92 -6.60
CA GLN A 172 -13.49 -12.16 -7.53
C GLN A 172 -13.91 -10.78 -6.99
N GLY A 173 -13.67 -10.51 -5.70
CA GLY A 173 -14.04 -9.25 -5.05
C GLY A 173 -12.93 -8.20 -5.14
N PHE A 174 -13.32 -6.93 -5.09
CA PHE A 174 -12.38 -5.84 -4.85
C PHE A 174 -12.10 -5.72 -3.36
N ARG A 175 -10.82 -5.82 -2.99
CA ARG A 175 -10.37 -5.75 -1.59
C ARG A 175 -10.11 -4.30 -1.20
N LYS A 176 -10.68 -3.84 -0.09
CA LYS A 176 -10.43 -2.50 0.49
C LYS A 176 -9.48 -2.61 1.67
#